data_AF-A0A5J4PQR5-F1
#
_entry.id   AF-A0A5J4PQR5-F1
#
_cell.length_a   1.000
_cell.length_b   1.000
_cell.length_c   1.000
_cell.angle_alpha   90.00
_cell.angle_beta   90.00
_cell.angle_gamma   90.00
#
_symmetry.space_group_name_H-M   'P 1'
#
loop_
_entity.id
_entity.type
_entity.pdbx_description
1 polymer ?
#
loop_
_entity_poly.entity_id
_entity_poly.type
_entity_poly.pdbx_seq_one_letter_code
_entity_poly.pdbx_strand_id
1 'polypeptide(L)' 'RAGEALLLGESVVLPSIVQIEKCDVAPSSNDIPYWNLWKEEWKNLNFEELKDEWYK' A
#
# COMPACT_ATOMS: atom_id res chain seq x y z
N ARG A 1 2.73 -9.44 -18.46
CA ARG A 1 2.97 -10.09 -17.14
C ARG A 1 3.26 -8.98 -16.12
N ALA A 2 3.15 -9.22 -14.81
CA ALA A 2 3.49 -8.17 -13.83
C ALA A 2 5.00 -7.86 -13.89
N GLY A 3 5.36 -6.58 -13.86
CA GLY A 3 6.75 -6.12 -13.92
C GLY A 3 7.30 -5.82 -15.32
N GLU A 4 6.59 -6.14 -16.40
CA GLU A 4 6.99 -5.69 -17.75
C GLU A 4 6.58 -4.23 -17.95
N ALA A 5 7.51 -3.38 -18.41
CA ALA A 5 7.25 -1.95 -18.62
C ALA A 5 8.05 -1.38 -19.79
N LEU A 6 7.56 -0.26 -20.35
CA LEU A 6 8.31 0.61 -21.27
C LEU A 6 8.88 1.77 -20.46
N LEU A 7 10.21 1.87 -20.40
CA LEU A 7 10.94 2.91 -19.67
C LEU A 7 11.35 4.04 -20.62
N LEU A 8 10.96 5.28 -20.27
CA LEU A 8 11.20 6.51 -21.02
C LEU A 8 11.68 7.61 -20.07
N GLY A 9 12.34 8.65 -20.59
CA GLY A 9 12.75 9.84 -19.85
C GLY A 9 14.25 10.05 -19.81
N GLU A 10 14.70 11.13 -19.17
CA GLU A 10 16.11 11.54 -19.14
C GLU A 10 17.02 10.59 -18.35
N SER A 11 16.45 9.76 -17.48
CA SER A 11 17.18 8.74 -16.72
C SER A 11 17.69 7.59 -17.60
N VAL A 12 17.30 7.51 -18.88
CA VAL A 12 17.72 6.47 -19.83
C VAL A 12 18.05 7.06 -21.19
N VAL A 13 19.10 6.55 -21.85
CA VAL A 13 19.57 7.08 -23.15
C VAL A 13 18.57 6.81 -24.28
N LEU A 14 17.85 5.68 -24.21
CA LEU A 14 16.91 5.24 -25.25
C LEU A 14 15.69 4.55 -24.62
N PRO A 15 14.50 4.64 -25.26
CA PRO A 15 13.33 3.85 -24.90
C PRO A 15 13.65 2.36 -24.78
N SER A 16 13.33 1.76 -23.64
CA SER A 16 13.72 0.38 -23.34
C SER A 16 12.53 -0.40 -22.79
N ILE A 17 12.33 -1.62 -23.29
CA ILE A 17 11.41 -2.58 -22.68
C ILE A 17 12.18 -3.27 -21.56
N VAL A 18 11.67 -3.20 -20.33
CA VAL A 18 12.32 -3.72 -19.13
C VAL A 18 11.44 -4.72 -18.39
N GLN A 19 12.08 -5.60 -17.63
CA GLN A 19 11.44 -6.46 -16.64
C GLN A 19 11.90 -6.03 -15.26
N ILE A 20 10.98 -5.50 -14.45
CA ILE A 20 11.22 -5.14 -13.06
C ILE A 20 11.12 -6.41 -12.22
N GLU A 21 12.18 -6.68 -11.45
CA GLU A 21 12.23 -7.79 -10.50
C GLU A 21 11.48 -7.45 -9.21
N LYS A 22 11.11 -8.49 -8.45
CA LYS A 22 10.49 -8.28 -7.14
C LYS A 22 11.55 -7.76 -6.15
N CYS A 23 11.13 -6.89 -5.25
CA CYS A 23 11.98 -6.42 -4.17
C CYS A 23 12.30 -7.58 -3.21
N ASP A 24 13.56 -7.69 -2.77
CA ASP A 24 13.96 -8.61 -1.70
C ASP A 24 13.25 -8.28 -0.39
N VAL A 25 13.08 -6.98 -0.12
CA VAL A 25 12.29 -6.46 0.99
C VAL A 25 11.03 -5.83 0.42
N ALA A 26 9.98 -6.64 0.32
CA ALA A 26 8.67 -6.14 -0.10
C ALA A 26 8.07 -5.23 0.99
N PRO A 27 7.31 -4.20 0.61
CA PRO A 27 6.51 -3.45 1.57
C PRO A 27 5.53 -4.40 2.28
N SER A 28 5.19 -4.09 3.52
CA SER A 28 4.09 -4.77 4.23
C SER A 28 2.75 -4.34 3.62
N SER A 29 2.48 -4.81 2.40
CA SER A 29 1.28 -4.54 1.63
C SER A 29 0.40 -5.78 1.64
N ASN A 30 -0.01 -6.20 2.83
CA ASN A 30 -1.01 -7.24 2.97
C ASN A 30 -2.39 -6.60 2.94
N ASP A 31 -3.28 -7.14 2.11
CA ASP A 31 -4.68 -6.72 2.13
C ASP A 31 -5.28 -7.04 3.50
N ILE A 32 -5.97 -6.05 4.07
CA ILE A 32 -6.74 -6.26 5.28
C ILE A 32 -7.93 -7.17 4.92
N PRO A 33 -8.22 -8.26 5.67
CA PRO A 33 -9.33 -9.15 5.38
C PRO A 33 -10.66 -8.49 5.77
N TYR A 34 -11.08 -7.48 5.01
CA TYR A 34 -12.24 -6.63 5.29
C TYR A 34 -13.49 -7.47 5.58
N TRP A 35 -13.73 -8.52 4.77
CA TRP A 35 -14.90 -9.39 4.94
C TRP A 35 -14.96 -10.07 6.31
N ASN A 36 -13.82 -10.44 6.88
CA ASN A 36 -13.79 -11.06 8.20
C ASN A 36 -13.98 -10.00 9.29
N LEU A 37 -13.28 -8.86 9.17
CA LEU A 37 -13.38 -7.76 10.14
C LEU A 37 -14.77 -7.13 10.20
N TRP A 38 -15.48 -7.05 9.08
CA TRP A 38 -16.81 -6.45 9.01
C TRP A 38 -17.90 -7.31 9.61
N LYS A 39 -17.63 -8.60 9.85
CA LYS A 39 -18.53 -9.49 10.59
C LYS A 39 -18.37 -9.35 12.10
N GLU A 40 -17.25 -8.77 12.55
CA GLU A 40 -17.03 -8.51 13.97
C GLU A 40 -18.00 -7.43 14.45
N GLU A 41 -18.36 -7.48 15.72
CA GLU A 41 -19.16 -6.42 16.32
C GLU A 41 -18.41 -5.09 16.32
N TRP A 42 -19.18 -4.01 16.39
CA TRP A 42 -18.60 -2.68 16.42
C TRP A 42 -17.66 -2.54 17.62
N LYS A 43 -16.42 -2.11 17.36
CA LYS A 43 -15.42 -1.94 18.41
C LYS A 43 -15.89 -0.83 19.35
N ASN A 44 -15.81 -1.08 20.65
CA ASN A 44 -16.05 -0.05 21.64
C ASN A 44 -14.87 0.93 21.61
N LEU A 45 -15.07 2.06 20.93
CA LEU A 45 -14.08 3.10 20.74
C LEU A 45 -14.44 4.31 21.61
N ASN A 46 -13.48 4.79 22.40
CA ASN A 46 -13.63 6.02 23.15
C ASN A 46 -13.37 7.21 22.22
N PHE A 47 -14.44 7.76 21.63
CA PHE A 47 -14.35 8.89 20.71
C PHE A 47 -13.84 10.17 21.37
N GLU A 48 -14.02 10.36 22.68
CA GLU A 48 -13.52 11.55 23.36
C GLU A 48 -12.00 11.52 23.53
N GLU A 49 -11.42 10.37 23.89
CA GLU A 49 -9.96 10.19 23.91
C GLU A 49 -9.33 10.41 22.53
N LEU A 50 -9.97 9.90 21.47
CA LEU A 50 -9.50 10.11 20.10
C LEU A 50 -9.50 11.59 19.70
N LYS A 51 -10.53 12.34 20.10
CA LYS A 51 -10.62 13.78 19.84
C LYS A 51 -9.53 14.54 20.58
N ASP A 52 -9.28 14.21 21.84
CA ASP A 52 -8.22 14.83 22.64
C ASP A 52 -6.82 14.60 22.05
N GLU A 53 -6.56 13.44 21.46
CA GLU A 53 -5.30 13.17 20.76
C GLU A 53 -5.17 13.97 19.46
N TRP A 54 -6.23 14.05 18.65
CA TRP A 54 -6.19 14.69 17.33
C TRP A 54 -6.23 16.22 17.38
N TYR A 55 -6.78 16.80 18.46
CA TYR A 55 -6.80 18.25 18.66
C TYR A 55 -5.57 18.80 19.42
N LYS A 56 -4.60 17.94 19.78
CA LYS A 56 -3.27 18.38 20.20
C LYS A 56 -2.47 18.94 19.02
#